data_AF-A0A7C5NNP2-F1
#
_entry.id   AF-A0A7C5NNP2-F1
#
_cell.length_a   1.000
_cell.length_b   1.000
_cell.length_c   1.000
_cell.angle_alpha   90.00
_cell.angle_beta   90.00
_cell.angle_gamma   90.00
#
_symmetry.space_group_name_H-M   'P 1'
#
loop_
_entity.id
_entity.type
_entity.pdbx_description
1 polymer ?
#
loop_
_entity_poly.entity_id
_entity_poly.type
_entity_poly.pdbx_seq_one_letter_code
_entity_poly.pdbx_strand_id
1 'polypeptide(L)'
;ADIIVAAIGQTGRLDGMEDLANERGLIDADKNFQMPNKEGYFVAGDIVQPHLLTTAIGQASVAAESIDHYLKHQEPGNRPKVDVHHFDLLKKLREQHLEPEPFQPEGDEKVRGIDRGRRGTSEADFAIHNFEDRSAYSIISADELFLGHFEYAPRHKRKEVVPDASEVLGHFEERVLPLPEEEIVAEAGRCMSCGMCFECDNCVIYCPQDAVHKVPKDKHTIGRYVETDYTRCIGCHICADVCPTGYIKMGLGE
;
A
#
# COMPACT_ATOMS: atom_id res chain seq x y z
N ALA A 1 -1.47 -51.96 -10.49
CA ALA A 1 -2.02 -50.60 -10.31
C ALA A 1 -3.09 -50.42 -11.36
N ASP A 2 -4.30 -50.02 -10.97
CA ASP A 2 -5.44 -49.89 -11.88
C ASP A 2 -5.45 -48.57 -12.65
N ILE A 3 -4.70 -47.58 -12.16
CA ILE A 3 -4.34 -46.33 -12.86
C ILE A 3 -2.88 -46.01 -12.58
N ILE A 4 -2.18 -45.53 -13.62
CA ILE A 4 -0.84 -44.94 -13.51
C ILE A 4 -0.98 -43.46 -13.86
N VAL A 5 -0.60 -42.58 -12.93
CA VAL A 5 -0.49 -41.13 -13.18
C VAL A 5 0.98 -40.78 -13.18
N ALA A 6 1.53 -40.43 -14.34
CA ALA A 6 2.91 -40.00 -14.47
C ALA A 6 3.00 -38.49 -14.17
N ALA A 7 3.75 -38.13 -13.12
CA ALA A 7 4.08 -36.74 -12.82
C ALA A 7 5.24 -36.28 -13.71
N ILE A 8 4.92 -35.93 -14.96
CA ILE A 8 5.90 -35.46 -15.94
C ILE A 8 6.14 -33.95 -15.68
N GLY A 9 7.41 -33.55 -15.66
CA GLY A 9 7.81 -32.15 -15.55
C GLY A 9 7.50 -31.34 -16.82
N GLN A 10 7.88 -30.07 -16.82
CA GLN A 10 7.68 -29.15 -17.94
C GLN A 10 9.03 -28.68 -18.50
N THR A 11 9.08 -28.40 -19.80
CA THR A 11 10.25 -27.82 -20.48
C THR A 11 9.77 -26.84 -21.56
N GLY A 12 10.62 -25.89 -21.96
CA GLY A 12 10.32 -24.93 -23.00
C GLY A 12 10.27 -25.59 -24.38
N ARG A 13 9.30 -25.19 -25.20
CA ARG A 13 9.31 -25.50 -26.64
C ARG A 13 9.86 -24.28 -27.39
N LEU A 14 11.11 -24.37 -27.82
CA LEU A 14 11.90 -23.27 -28.40
C LEU A 14 12.34 -23.57 -29.85
N ASP A 15 11.51 -24.28 -30.61
CA ASP A 15 11.79 -24.59 -32.02
C ASP A 15 12.00 -23.30 -32.83
N GLY A 16 13.18 -23.14 -33.43
CA GLY A 16 13.60 -21.92 -34.14
C GLY A 16 14.11 -20.77 -33.26
N MET A 17 14.19 -20.98 -31.94
CA MET A 17 14.74 -20.04 -30.96
C MET A 17 15.70 -20.76 -30.00
N GLU A 18 16.39 -21.79 -30.49
CA GLU A 18 17.24 -22.68 -29.69
C GLU A 18 18.38 -21.91 -29.00
N ASP A 19 18.86 -20.83 -29.64
CA ASP A 19 19.91 -19.94 -29.11
C ASP A 19 19.48 -19.15 -27.85
N LEU A 20 18.20 -19.18 -27.49
CA LEU A 20 17.68 -18.57 -26.25
C LEU A 20 17.67 -19.54 -25.08
N ALA A 21 17.78 -20.85 -25.35
CA ALA A 21 17.70 -21.89 -24.34
C ALA A 21 19.01 -22.02 -23.55
N ASN A 22 18.90 -22.16 -22.23
CA ASN A 22 19.96 -22.67 -21.38
C ASN A 22 20.03 -24.20 -21.45
N GLU A 23 20.98 -24.80 -20.73
CA GLU A 23 21.20 -26.25 -20.68
C GLU A 23 19.98 -27.07 -20.22
N ARG A 24 18.97 -26.41 -19.63
CA ARG A 24 17.74 -27.03 -19.10
C ARG A 24 16.55 -26.88 -20.05
N GLY A 25 16.73 -26.27 -21.22
CA GLY A 25 15.62 -25.97 -22.14
C GLY A 25 14.70 -24.86 -21.62
N LEU A 26 15.23 -23.95 -20.79
CA LEU A 26 14.57 -22.77 -20.23
C LEU A 26 15.34 -21.51 -20.65
N ILE A 27 14.87 -20.32 -20.29
CA ILE A 27 15.54 -19.05 -20.60
C ILE A 27 15.98 -18.39 -19.29
N ASP A 28 17.27 -18.05 -19.20
CA ASP A 28 17.80 -17.32 -18.04
C ASP A 28 17.33 -15.86 -18.05
N ALA A 29 17.06 -15.33 -16.86
CA ALA A 29 16.57 -13.97 -16.66
C ALA A 29 17.29 -13.32 -15.47
N ASP A 30 17.57 -12.02 -15.57
CA ASP A 30 18.07 -11.24 -14.44
C ASP A 30 16.94 -10.80 -13.50
N LYS A 31 17.26 -9.94 -12.52
CA LYS A 31 16.28 -9.41 -11.55
C LYS A 31 15.14 -8.58 -12.18
N ASN A 32 15.37 -8.07 -13.39
CA ASN A 32 14.42 -7.27 -14.18
C ASN A 32 13.75 -8.11 -15.28
N PHE A 33 13.93 -9.43 -15.23
CA PHE A 33 13.44 -10.36 -16.25
C PHE A 33 13.99 -10.07 -17.65
N GLN A 34 15.14 -9.41 -17.73
CA GLN A 34 15.89 -9.22 -18.95
C GLN A 34 16.85 -10.38 -19.16
N MET A 35 16.99 -10.83 -20.41
CA MET A 35 17.92 -11.90 -20.75
C MET A 35 19.37 -11.45 -20.53
N PRO A 36 20.20 -12.20 -19.79
CA PRO A 36 21.62 -11.89 -19.65
C PRO A 36 22.30 -11.77 -21.01
N ASN A 37 23.10 -10.71 -21.20
CA ASN A 37 23.85 -10.43 -22.43
C ASN A 37 22.98 -10.20 -23.69
N LYS A 38 21.66 -9.98 -23.56
CA LYS A 38 20.77 -9.59 -24.66
C LYS A 38 19.88 -8.43 -24.26
N GLU A 39 20.41 -7.22 -24.44
CA GLU A 39 19.66 -5.98 -24.16
C GLU A 39 18.40 -5.88 -25.04
N GLY A 40 17.29 -5.41 -24.47
CA GLY A 40 15.97 -5.37 -25.11
C GLY A 40 15.19 -6.69 -25.16
N TYR A 41 15.74 -7.81 -24.69
CA TYR A 41 15.03 -9.10 -24.65
C TYR A 41 14.56 -9.41 -23.23
N PHE A 42 13.25 -9.64 -23.07
CA PHE A 42 12.63 -9.89 -21.77
C PHE A 42 11.87 -11.21 -21.78
N VAL A 43 11.80 -11.86 -20.62
CA VAL A 43 11.23 -13.20 -20.49
C VAL A 43 10.56 -13.40 -19.14
N ALA A 44 9.38 -14.02 -19.12
CA ALA A 44 8.64 -14.29 -17.89
C ALA A 44 7.82 -15.57 -18.00
N GLY A 45 7.41 -16.11 -16.84
CA GLY A 45 6.59 -17.31 -16.73
C GLY A 45 7.42 -18.59 -16.60
N ASP A 46 6.76 -19.73 -16.85
CA ASP A 46 7.34 -21.06 -16.67
C ASP A 46 8.55 -21.32 -17.58
N ILE A 47 8.71 -20.55 -18.66
CA ILE A 47 9.90 -20.62 -19.53
C ILE A 47 11.18 -20.18 -18.82
N VAL A 48 11.08 -19.37 -17.76
CA VAL A 48 12.21 -19.01 -16.89
C VAL A 48 12.42 -20.13 -15.86
N GLN A 49 11.37 -20.46 -15.14
CA GLN A 49 11.34 -21.52 -14.16
C GLN A 49 9.88 -21.94 -13.90
N PRO A 50 9.50 -23.20 -14.16
CA PRO A 50 8.16 -23.68 -13.88
C PRO A 50 7.77 -23.48 -12.41
N HIS A 51 6.69 -22.76 -12.16
CA HIS A 51 6.24 -22.47 -10.79
C HIS A 51 4.71 -22.30 -10.70
N LEU A 52 4.24 -21.48 -9.76
CA LEU A 52 2.83 -21.22 -9.53
C LEU A 52 2.37 -20.15 -10.51
N LEU A 53 1.08 -20.17 -10.85
CA LEU A 53 0.45 -19.12 -11.66
C LEU A 53 0.75 -17.71 -11.13
N THR A 54 0.70 -17.53 -9.81
CA THR A 54 1.01 -16.25 -9.15
C THR A 54 2.44 -15.80 -9.37
N THR A 55 3.39 -16.74 -9.47
CA THR A 55 4.78 -16.44 -9.80
C THR A 55 4.85 -15.91 -11.22
N ALA A 56 4.26 -16.59 -12.19
CA ALA A 56 4.25 -16.15 -13.60
C ALA A 56 3.63 -14.75 -13.77
N ILE A 57 2.52 -14.46 -13.08
CA ILE A 57 1.89 -13.13 -13.06
C ILE A 57 2.84 -12.07 -12.49
N GLY A 58 3.49 -12.37 -11.36
CA GLY A 58 4.47 -11.46 -10.76
C GLY A 58 5.65 -11.18 -11.69
N GLN A 59 6.21 -12.21 -12.32
CA GLN A 59 7.30 -12.09 -13.30
C GLN A 59 6.88 -11.24 -14.50
N ALA A 60 5.69 -11.46 -15.04
CA ALA A 60 5.15 -10.69 -16.16
C ALA A 60 4.97 -9.20 -15.82
N SER A 61 4.50 -8.89 -14.60
CA SER A 61 4.40 -7.50 -14.12
C SER A 61 5.77 -6.82 -14.08
N VAL A 62 6.81 -7.52 -13.63
CA VAL A 62 8.19 -6.99 -13.57
C VAL A 62 8.76 -6.80 -14.97
N ALA A 63 8.57 -7.78 -15.85
CA ALA A 63 9.04 -7.71 -17.23
C ALA A 63 8.39 -6.55 -17.98
N ALA A 64 7.07 -6.32 -17.79
CA ALA A 64 6.35 -5.22 -18.41
C ALA A 64 6.88 -3.84 -17.98
N GLU A 65 7.13 -3.64 -16.69
CA GLU A 65 7.74 -2.40 -16.19
C GLU A 65 9.18 -2.22 -16.71
N SER A 66 9.94 -3.31 -16.79
CA SER A 66 11.32 -3.29 -17.29
C SER A 66 11.38 -2.96 -18.79
N ILE A 67 10.41 -3.44 -19.57
CA ILE A 67 10.20 -3.05 -20.97
C ILE A 67 9.89 -1.55 -21.04
N ASP A 68 8.99 -1.02 -20.20
CA ASP A 68 8.66 0.41 -20.19
C ASP A 68 9.88 1.29 -19.86
N HIS A 69 10.67 0.94 -18.84
CA HIS A 69 11.92 1.63 -18.52
C HIS A 69 12.93 1.57 -19.67
N TYR A 70 13.10 0.41 -20.30
CA TYR A 70 13.96 0.25 -21.47
C TYR A 70 13.55 1.16 -22.63
N LEU A 71 12.24 1.19 -22.95
CA LEU A 71 11.69 2.04 -24.01
C LEU A 71 11.83 3.54 -23.70
N LYS A 72 11.85 3.91 -22.41
CA LYS A 72 12.06 5.30 -21.94
C LYS A 72 13.53 5.66 -21.73
N HIS A 73 14.47 4.74 -21.97
CA HIS A 73 15.88 4.91 -21.64
C HIS A 73 16.13 5.28 -20.18
N GLN A 74 15.37 4.68 -19.27
CA GLN A 74 15.49 4.85 -17.82
C GLN A 74 16.20 3.65 -17.22
N GLU A 75 17.14 3.89 -16.30
CA GLU A 75 17.76 2.79 -15.57
C GLU A 75 16.75 2.17 -14.59
N PRO A 76 16.62 0.83 -14.55
CA PRO A 76 15.73 0.16 -13.62
C PRO A 76 16.21 0.36 -12.17
N GLY A 77 15.37 1.02 -11.37
CA GLY A 77 15.61 1.23 -9.94
C GLY A 77 15.48 -0.06 -9.10
N ASN A 78 15.76 0.04 -7.81
CA ASN A 78 15.49 -1.07 -6.88
C ASN A 78 13.98 -1.19 -6.64
N ARG A 79 13.42 -2.36 -6.97
CA ARG A 79 12.03 -2.68 -6.66
C ARG A 79 11.83 -2.87 -5.15
N PRO A 80 10.75 -2.35 -4.57
CA PRO A 80 10.41 -2.59 -3.17
C PRO A 80 10.10 -4.07 -2.93
N LYS A 81 10.33 -4.55 -1.71
CA LYS A 81 10.04 -5.95 -1.33
C LYS A 81 8.54 -6.28 -1.40
N VAL A 82 7.69 -5.26 -1.24
CA VAL A 82 6.24 -5.34 -1.37
C VAL A 82 5.83 -4.27 -2.38
N ASP A 83 5.35 -4.72 -3.53
CA ASP A 83 4.92 -3.85 -4.64
C ASP A 83 3.43 -3.54 -4.49
N VAL A 84 3.12 -2.66 -3.53
CA VAL A 84 1.77 -2.16 -3.27
C VAL A 84 1.80 -0.65 -3.16
N HIS A 85 0.68 -0.01 -3.50
CA HIS A 85 0.52 1.41 -3.26
C HIS A 85 0.42 1.67 -1.75
N HIS A 86 1.48 2.26 -1.20
CA HIS A 86 1.49 2.75 0.17
C HIS A 86 0.92 4.16 0.22
N PHE A 87 0.23 4.48 1.32
CA PHE A 87 -0.08 5.86 1.64
C PHE A 87 1.23 6.61 1.92
N ASP A 88 1.51 7.64 1.13
CA ASP A 88 2.66 8.52 1.29
C ASP A 88 2.21 9.82 1.96
N LEU A 89 2.45 9.90 3.27
CA LEU A 89 2.11 11.07 4.07
C LEU A 89 2.82 12.33 3.55
N LEU A 90 4.12 12.24 3.24
CA LEU A 90 4.91 13.39 2.79
C LEU A 90 4.38 13.94 1.46
N LYS A 91 4.01 13.06 0.54
CA LYS A 91 3.32 13.48 -0.69
C LYS A 91 2.00 14.17 -0.37
N LYS A 92 1.21 13.63 0.55
CA LYS A 92 -0.08 14.22 0.95
C LYS A 92 0.06 15.58 1.63
N LEU A 93 1.08 15.75 2.48
CA LEU A 93 1.39 17.04 3.12
C LEU A 93 1.84 18.08 2.08
N ARG A 94 2.64 17.68 1.10
CA ARG A 94 3.05 18.56 -0.01
C ARG A 94 1.87 19.09 -0.84
N GLU A 95 0.84 18.28 -1.07
CA GLU A 95 -0.39 18.72 -1.76
C GLU A 95 -1.12 19.86 -1.03
N GLN A 96 -0.92 20.00 0.29
CA GLN A 96 -1.52 21.03 1.12
C GLN A 96 -0.52 22.10 1.58
N HIS A 97 0.72 22.09 1.06
CA HIS A 97 1.80 22.99 1.50
C HIS A 97 2.14 22.87 3.01
N LEU A 98 2.02 21.66 3.56
CA LEU A 98 2.30 21.33 4.97
C LEU A 98 3.53 20.42 5.12
N GLU A 99 4.45 20.47 4.16
CA GLU A 99 5.67 19.66 4.24
C GLU A 99 6.59 20.14 5.37
N PRO A 100 7.21 19.23 6.14
CA PRO A 100 8.13 19.63 7.20
C PRO A 100 9.34 20.38 6.65
N GLU A 101 9.87 21.31 7.44
CA GLU A 101 11.11 21.99 7.10
C GLU A 101 12.32 21.04 7.10
N PRO A 102 13.39 21.35 6.35
CA PRO A 102 14.63 20.59 6.43
C PRO A 102 15.24 20.68 7.84
N PHE A 103 15.48 19.54 8.48
CA PHE A 103 16.18 19.50 9.76
C PHE A 103 17.62 20.02 9.65
N GLN A 104 17.96 21.03 10.45
CA GLN A 104 19.32 21.55 10.58
C GLN A 104 19.94 21.11 11.91
N PRO A 105 20.97 20.24 11.90
CA PRO A 105 21.54 19.73 13.14
C PRO A 105 22.33 20.81 13.88
N GLU A 106 22.07 20.93 15.17
CA GLU A 106 22.83 21.84 16.04
C GLU A 106 24.22 21.28 16.37
N GLY A 107 25.20 22.17 16.54
CA GLY A 107 26.54 21.82 17.01
C GLY A 107 27.42 21.02 16.05
N ASP A 108 28.60 20.62 16.53
CA ASP A 108 29.61 19.83 15.81
C ASP A 108 29.16 18.35 15.65
N GLU A 109 29.67 17.65 14.63
CA GLU A 109 29.49 16.21 14.40
C GLU A 109 29.92 15.33 15.57
N LYS A 110 30.77 15.86 16.46
CA LYS A 110 31.20 15.18 17.70
C LYS A 110 30.11 15.12 18.77
N VAL A 111 29.07 15.94 18.67
CA VAL A 111 27.92 15.92 19.58
C VAL A 111 27.05 14.70 19.24
N ARG A 112 26.57 13.98 20.27
CA ARG A 112 25.67 12.83 20.06
C ARG A 112 24.47 13.28 19.24
N GLY A 113 24.10 12.53 18.20
CA GLY A 113 23.05 12.93 17.25
C GLY A 113 21.70 13.31 17.90
N ILE A 114 21.33 12.69 19.02
CA ILE A 114 20.13 13.05 19.80
C ILE A 114 20.20 14.45 20.44
N ASP A 115 21.40 14.92 20.74
CA ASP A 115 21.68 16.21 21.39
C ASP A 115 21.93 17.33 20.36
N ARG A 116 21.78 17.04 19.06
CA ARG A 116 21.96 18.00 17.96
C ARG A 116 20.63 18.65 17.54
N GLY A 117 19.82 19.09 18.49
CA GLY A 117 18.51 19.70 18.21
C GLY A 117 17.36 18.72 17.97
N ARG A 118 17.52 17.44 18.37
CA ARG A 118 16.46 16.40 18.25
C ARG A 118 15.65 16.16 19.52
N ARG A 119 15.88 16.93 20.59
CA ARG A 119 15.13 16.85 21.85
C ARG A 119 14.00 17.87 21.85
N GLY A 120 12.82 17.48 22.35
CA GLY A 120 11.71 18.41 22.54
C GLY A 120 11.14 18.95 21.24
N THR A 121 11.02 18.10 20.22
CA THR A 121 10.61 18.52 18.88
C THR A 121 9.11 18.80 18.74
N SER A 122 8.33 18.82 19.83
CA SER A 122 6.85 18.94 19.79
C SER A 122 6.33 20.18 19.09
N GLU A 123 7.14 21.23 18.98
CA GLU A 123 6.83 22.47 18.27
C GLU A 123 7.76 22.70 17.05
N ALA A 124 8.53 21.69 16.64
CA ALA A 124 9.52 21.83 15.59
C ALA A 124 8.92 21.53 14.21
N ASP A 125 8.97 22.51 13.31
CA ASP A 125 8.39 22.41 11.96
C ASP A 125 9.07 21.36 11.06
N PHE A 126 10.26 20.87 11.43
CA PHE A 126 10.96 19.81 10.70
C PHE A 126 10.51 18.39 11.08
N ALA A 127 9.82 18.22 12.21
CA ALA A 127 9.50 16.92 12.77
C ALA A 127 8.07 16.52 12.41
N ILE A 128 7.90 15.30 11.93
CA ILE A 128 6.59 14.66 11.86
C ILE A 128 6.42 13.84 13.14
N HIS A 129 5.33 14.05 13.85
CA HIS A 129 5.05 13.33 15.08
C HIS A 129 4.09 12.16 14.86
N ASN A 130 4.05 11.22 15.81
CA ASN A 130 3.19 10.03 15.75
C ASN A 130 1.68 10.33 15.62
N PHE A 131 1.25 11.57 15.88
CA PHE A 131 -0.13 12.02 15.63
C PHE A 131 -0.38 12.45 14.16
N GLU A 132 0.68 12.54 13.35
CA GLU A 132 0.69 12.98 11.95
C GLU A 132 1.09 11.84 11.00
N ASP A 133 2.00 10.94 11.41
CA ASP A 133 2.39 9.76 10.63
C ASP A 133 2.00 8.45 11.29
N ARG A 134 0.91 7.86 10.79
CA ARG A 134 0.52 6.48 11.08
C ARG A 134 0.70 5.55 9.89
N SER A 135 1.44 5.97 8.84
CA SER A 135 1.69 5.18 7.62
C SER A 135 2.21 3.76 7.93
N ALA A 136 3.06 3.63 8.95
CA ALA A 136 3.63 2.36 9.38
C ALA A 136 2.61 1.38 10.04
N TYR A 137 1.51 1.90 10.58
CA TYR A 137 0.48 1.14 11.33
C TYR A 137 -0.93 1.32 10.72
N SER A 138 -1.01 1.67 9.43
CA SER A 138 -2.14 2.36 8.78
C SER A 138 -3.44 1.58 8.59
N ILE A 139 -3.52 0.33 9.01
CA ILE A 139 -4.76 -0.44 8.89
C ILE A 139 -5.01 -1.05 10.26
N ILE A 140 -5.88 -0.41 11.03
CA ILE A 140 -6.40 -1.03 12.24
C ILE A 140 -7.23 -2.25 11.86
N SER A 141 -7.19 -3.27 12.70
CA SER A 141 -7.96 -4.49 12.47
C SER A 141 -9.45 -4.25 12.71
N ALA A 142 -10.30 -5.10 12.13
CA ALA A 142 -11.75 -4.93 12.22
C ALA A 142 -12.29 -5.01 13.65
N ASP A 143 -11.58 -5.66 14.57
CA ASP A 143 -11.87 -5.75 16.00
C ASP A 143 -11.55 -4.46 16.78
N GLU A 144 -10.69 -3.58 16.23
CA GLU A 144 -10.43 -2.25 16.80
C GLU A 144 -11.38 -1.16 16.26
N LEU A 145 -12.16 -1.45 15.21
CA LEU A 145 -13.16 -0.53 14.66
C LEU A 145 -14.43 -0.52 15.53
N PHE A 146 -15.00 0.66 15.78
CA PHE A 146 -16.34 0.73 16.33
C PHE A 146 -17.37 0.60 15.21
N LEU A 147 -17.64 -0.64 14.80
CA LEU A 147 -18.54 -0.96 13.67
C LEU A 147 -19.96 -0.42 13.85
N GLY A 148 -20.42 -0.20 15.09
CA GLY A 148 -21.73 0.39 15.38
C GLY A 148 -21.89 1.85 14.95
N HIS A 149 -20.80 2.55 14.63
CA HIS A 149 -20.87 3.90 14.08
C HIS A 149 -21.30 3.91 12.61
N PHE A 150 -21.02 2.83 11.87
CA PHE A 150 -21.23 2.77 10.43
C PHE A 150 -22.56 2.12 10.12
N GLU A 151 -23.35 2.76 9.27
CA GLU A 151 -24.57 2.14 8.76
C GLU A 151 -24.24 0.90 7.95
N TYR A 152 -25.05 -0.15 8.13
CA TYR A 152 -24.89 -1.35 7.33
C TYR A 152 -25.25 -1.06 5.87
N ALA A 153 -24.26 -1.17 4.99
CA ALA A 153 -24.45 -1.19 3.55
C ALA A 153 -23.95 -2.53 2.99
N PRO A 154 -24.77 -3.29 2.22
CA PRO A 154 -24.34 -4.53 1.62
C PRO A 154 -23.27 -4.28 0.56
N ARG A 155 -22.36 -5.24 0.40
CA ARG A 155 -21.28 -5.17 -0.61
C ARG A 155 -21.82 -5.37 -2.02
N HIS A 156 -21.39 -4.53 -2.96
CA HIS A 156 -21.59 -4.74 -4.39
C HIS A 156 -20.77 -5.95 -4.87
N LYS A 157 -21.45 -7.02 -5.26
CA LYS A 157 -20.79 -8.25 -5.73
C LYS A 157 -20.50 -8.12 -7.22
N ARG A 158 -19.22 -8.27 -7.58
CA ARG A 158 -18.82 -8.36 -8.99
C ARG A 158 -19.49 -9.55 -9.66
N LYS A 159 -19.87 -9.36 -10.92
CA LYS A 159 -20.42 -10.42 -11.76
C LYS A 159 -19.25 -11.20 -12.35
N GLU A 160 -19.48 -12.50 -12.55
CA GLU A 160 -18.50 -13.34 -13.20
C GLU A 160 -19.10 -13.96 -14.47
N VAL A 161 -18.31 -14.05 -15.53
CA VAL A 161 -18.70 -14.71 -16.79
C VAL A 161 -17.99 -16.04 -16.85
N VAL A 162 -18.72 -17.16 -16.81
CA VAL A 162 -18.14 -18.51 -16.86
C VAL A 162 -18.32 -19.03 -18.29
N PRO A 163 -17.25 -19.27 -19.07
CA PRO A 163 -17.40 -19.91 -20.37
C PRO A 163 -17.84 -21.37 -20.18
N ASP A 164 -18.60 -21.88 -21.14
CA ASP A 164 -18.90 -23.30 -21.19
C ASP A 164 -17.69 -24.10 -21.73
N ALA A 165 -17.73 -25.43 -21.57
CA ALA A 165 -16.61 -26.29 -21.97
C ALA A 165 -16.25 -26.21 -23.47
N SER A 166 -17.18 -25.80 -24.33
CA SER A 166 -16.96 -25.64 -25.77
C SER A 166 -16.31 -24.30 -26.13
N GLU A 167 -16.46 -23.29 -25.26
CA GLU A 167 -15.94 -21.94 -25.46
C GLU A 167 -14.60 -21.69 -24.75
N VAL A 168 -14.16 -22.56 -23.83
CA VAL A 168 -12.89 -22.39 -23.08
C VAL A 168 -11.69 -22.11 -23.99
N LEU A 169 -11.59 -22.79 -25.15
CA LEU A 169 -10.49 -22.59 -26.07
C LEU A 169 -10.67 -21.33 -26.90
N GLY A 170 -9.84 -20.31 -26.63
CA GLY A 170 -9.87 -19.03 -27.35
C GLY A 170 -10.74 -17.95 -26.68
N HIS A 171 -11.30 -18.23 -25.51
CA HIS A 171 -12.03 -17.24 -24.73
C HIS A 171 -11.09 -16.40 -23.87
N PHE A 172 -10.88 -15.15 -24.29
CA PHE A 172 -10.03 -14.17 -23.61
C PHE A 172 -10.84 -13.07 -22.89
N GLU A 173 -12.16 -13.22 -22.77
CA GLU A 173 -12.96 -12.24 -22.02
C GLU A 173 -12.66 -12.29 -20.52
N GLU A 174 -12.82 -11.15 -19.87
CA GLU A 174 -12.57 -10.98 -18.44
C GLU A 174 -13.50 -11.88 -17.61
N ARG A 175 -12.91 -12.65 -16.68
CA ARG A 175 -13.65 -13.58 -15.82
C ARG A 175 -14.48 -12.84 -14.79
N VAL A 176 -13.94 -11.77 -14.22
CA VAL A 176 -14.56 -10.96 -13.17
C VAL A 176 -14.83 -9.57 -13.71
N LEU A 177 -16.09 -9.29 -14.07
CA LEU A 177 -16.45 -8.02 -14.68
C LEU A 177 -16.25 -6.86 -13.70
N PRO A 178 -15.79 -5.69 -14.18
CA PRO A 178 -15.74 -4.49 -13.37
C PRO A 178 -17.14 -4.10 -12.91
N LEU A 179 -17.23 -3.47 -11.74
CA LEU A 179 -18.47 -2.82 -11.33
C LEU A 179 -18.77 -1.65 -12.28
N PRO A 180 -20.05 -1.38 -12.61
CA PRO A 180 -20.44 -0.11 -13.23
C PRO A 180 -19.97 1.08 -12.37
N GLU A 181 -19.70 2.21 -13.00
CA GLU A 181 -19.17 3.41 -12.31
C GLU A 181 -20.01 3.81 -11.08
N GLU A 182 -21.34 3.78 -11.21
CA GLU A 182 -22.25 4.09 -10.10
C GLU A 182 -22.08 3.13 -8.91
N GLU A 183 -21.92 1.83 -9.17
CA GLU A 183 -21.68 0.82 -8.13
C GLU A 183 -20.27 0.95 -7.52
N ILE A 184 -19.28 1.38 -8.30
CA ILE A 184 -17.93 1.68 -7.80
C ILE A 184 -17.98 2.86 -6.82
N VAL A 185 -18.66 3.94 -7.17
CA VAL A 185 -18.80 5.12 -6.30
C VAL A 185 -19.55 4.75 -5.02
N ALA A 186 -20.62 3.95 -5.13
CA ALA A 186 -21.34 3.45 -3.96
C ALA A 186 -20.46 2.56 -3.06
N GLU A 187 -19.65 1.67 -3.64
CA GLU A 187 -18.73 0.82 -2.90
C GLU A 187 -17.61 1.65 -2.23
N ALA A 188 -17.10 2.69 -2.89
CA ALA A 188 -16.14 3.62 -2.29
C ALA A 188 -16.73 4.39 -1.10
N GLY A 189 -18.02 4.73 -1.16
CA GLY A 189 -18.77 5.34 -0.05
C GLY A 189 -18.90 4.45 1.19
N ARG A 190 -18.65 3.14 1.08
CA ARG A 190 -18.64 2.19 2.21
C ARG A 190 -17.29 2.18 2.97
N CYS A 191 -16.32 3.00 2.57
CA CYS A 191 -15.02 3.10 3.22
C CYS A 191 -15.18 3.54 4.68
N MET A 192 -14.58 2.78 5.60
CA MET A 192 -14.62 3.06 7.04
C MET A 192 -13.43 3.91 7.52
N SER A 193 -12.59 4.43 6.62
CA SER A 193 -11.41 5.24 6.95
C SER A 193 -10.53 4.59 8.04
N CYS A 194 -10.32 3.27 7.96
CA CYS A 194 -9.61 2.51 9.00
C CYS A 194 -8.25 3.13 9.32
N GLY A 195 -8.05 3.58 10.57
CA GLY A 195 -6.81 4.20 11.02
C GLY A 195 -6.66 5.69 10.73
N MET A 196 -7.61 6.33 10.04
CA MET A 196 -7.57 7.76 9.71
C MET A 196 -8.77 8.51 10.31
N CYS A 197 -8.56 9.77 10.66
CA CYS A 197 -9.66 10.65 11.04
C CYS A 197 -10.51 11.01 9.80
N PHE A 198 -11.83 11.02 9.96
CA PHE A 198 -12.83 11.34 8.93
C PHE A 198 -13.84 12.39 9.42
N GLU A 199 -13.45 13.20 10.41
CA GLU A 199 -14.20 14.39 10.85
C GLU A 199 -15.58 14.10 11.48
N CYS A 200 -15.75 12.96 12.17
CA CYS A 200 -17.00 12.66 12.89
C CYS A 200 -17.25 13.48 14.16
N ASP A 201 -16.27 14.28 14.62
CA ASP A 201 -16.32 15.14 15.80
C ASP A 201 -16.56 14.47 17.17
N ASN A 202 -16.73 13.14 17.25
CA ASN A 202 -16.97 12.44 18.51
C ASN A 202 -15.92 12.79 19.57
N CYS A 203 -14.63 12.75 19.24
CA CYS A 203 -13.56 13.02 20.20
C CYS A 203 -13.58 14.46 20.75
N VAL A 204 -14.06 15.42 19.95
CA VAL A 204 -14.24 16.82 20.37
C VAL A 204 -15.45 16.93 21.29
N ILE A 205 -16.57 16.31 20.94
CA ILE A 205 -17.83 16.39 21.68
C ILE A 205 -17.73 15.70 23.05
N TYR A 206 -17.09 14.54 23.12
CA TYR A 206 -17.03 13.74 24.34
C TYR A 206 -15.84 14.09 25.25
N CYS A 207 -14.97 15.02 24.87
CA CYS A 207 -13.85 15.41 25.72
C CYS A 207 -14.35 16.26 26.90
N PRO A 208 -14.24 15.78 28.16
CA PRO A 208 -14.76 16.52 29.32
C PRO A 208 -13.91 17.74 29.70
N GLN A 209 -12.76 17.93 29.06
CA GLN A 209 -11.79 19.00 29.37
C GLN A 209 -11.57 19.96 28.20
N ASP A 210 -12.31 19.79 27.09
CA ASP A 210 -12.06 20.51 25.83
C ASP A 210 -10.57 20.44 25.42
N ALA A 211 -9.96 19.28 25.66
CA ALA A 211 -8.56 19.02 25.33
C ALA A 211 -8.37 18.56 23.89
N VAL A 212 -9.42 18.11 23.21
CA VAL A 212 -9.38 17.72 21.79
C VAL A 212 -10.15 18.76 21.00
N HIS A 213 -9.50 19.38 20.01
CA HIS A 213 -10.11 20.41 19.17
C HIS A 213 -9.70 20.26 17.71
N LYS A 214 -10.46 20.89 16.82
CA LYS A 214 -10.20 20.82 15.39
C LYS A 214 -8.93 21.60 15.06
N VAL A 215 -8.09 21.04 14.19
CA VAL A 215 -6.97 21.81 13.63
C VAL A 215 -7.51 23.00 12.81
N PRO A 216 -6.77 24.10 12.69
CA PRO A 216 -7.11 25.21 11.79
C PRO A 216 -7.22 24.75 10.33
N LYS A 217 -8.13 25.35 9.55
CA LYS A 217 -8.44 24.93 8.15
C LYS A 217 -7.22 24.93 7.22
N ASP A 218 -6.31 25.87 7.43
CA ASP A 218 -5.04 26.00 6.71
C ASP A 218 -4.03 24.90 7.05
N LYS A 219 -4.29 24.12 8.11
CA LYS A 219 -3.47 22.98 8.55
C LYS A 219 -4.18 21.62 8.38
N HIS A 220 -5.31 21.58 7.66
CA HIS A 220 -6.06 20.35 7.39
C HIS A 220 -5.34 19.50 6.35
N THR A 221 -5.25 18.20 6.59
CA THR A 221 -4.90 17.21 5.56
C THR A 221 -5.64 15.91 5.82
N ILE A 222 -5.61 14.98 4.85
CA ILE A 222 -6.27 13.68 4.98
C ILE A 222 -5.78 12.99 6.25
N GLY A 223 -6.73 12.59 7.10
CA GLY A 223 -6.46 11.91 8.35
C GLY A 223 -5.98 12.82 9.49
N ARG A 224 -5.82 14.14 9.29
CA ARG A 224 -5.37 15.09 10.31
C ARG A 224 -6.37 16.23 10.46
N TYR A 225 -7.32 16.05 11.38
CA TYR A 225 -8.43 16.99 11.59
C TYR A 225 -8.59 17.47 13.02
N VAL A 226 -7.99 16.77 13.99
CA VAL A 226 -8.04 17.14 15.40
C VAL A 226 -6.65 17.11 16.00
N GLU A 227 -6.43 17.95 17.00
CA GLU A 227 -5.22 17.98 17.82
C GLU A 227 -5.60 17.93 19.31
N THR A 228 -4.66 17.51 20.15
CA THR A 228 -4.88 17.38 21.59
C THR A 228 -3.99 18.34 22.37
N ASP A 229 -4.61 19.21 23.17
CA ASP A 229 -3.96 20.01 24.19
C ASP A 229 -3.64 19.12 25.41
N TYR A 230 -2.40 18.65 25.47
CA TYR A 230 -1.92 17.81 26.57
C TYR A 230 -1.88 18.53 27.92
N THR A 231 -1.92 19.87 27.96
CA THR A 231 -1.99 20.60 29.24
C THR A 231 -3.36 20.50 29.89
N ARG A 232 -4.40 20.20 29.11
CA ARG A 232 -5.79 19.98 29.56
C ARG A 232 -6.16 18.51 29.63
N CYS A 233 -5.45 17.66 28.90
CA CYS A 233 -5.74 16.23 28.86
C CYS A 233 -5.46 15.57 30.22
N ILE A 234 -6.49 14.99 30.82
CA ILE A 234 -6.39 14.24 32.09
C ILE A 234 -6.25 12.73 31.88
N GLY A 235 -6.10 12.26 30.63
CA GLY A 235 -5.96 10.83 30.33
C GLY A 235 -7.20 9.99 30.69
N CYS A 236 -8.41 10.50 30.43
CA CYS A 236 -9.66 9.77 30.74
C CYS A 236 -10.06 8.72 29.68
N HIS A 237 -9.38 8.67 28.53
CA HIS A 237 -9.58 7.71 27.43
C HIS A 237 -10.90 7.80 26.66
N ILE A 238 -11.86 8.61 27.08
CA ILE A 238 -13.17 8.75 26.43
C ILE A 238 -13.05 9.05 24.94
N CYS A 239 -12.16 9.97 24.53
CA CYS A 239 -11.96 10.33 23.13
C CYS A 239 -11.44 9.16 22.27
N ALA A 240 -10.70 8.21 22.85
CA ALA A 240 -10.25 7.00 22.18
C ALA A 240 -11.39 5.99 22.05
N ASP A 241 -12.16 5.79 23.12
CA ASP A 241 -13.26 4.83 23.15
C ASP A 241 -14.38 5.18 22.15
N VAL A 242 -14.61 6.48 21.91
CA VAL A 242 -15.64 6.95 20.96
C VAL A 242 -15.12 7.13 19.52
N CYS A 243 -13.82 6.89 19.28
CA CYS A 243 -13.22 7.04 17.95
C CYS A 243 -13.51 5.80 17.10
N PRO A 244 -14.32 5.91 16.03
CA PRO A 244 -14.78 4.70 15.36
C PRO A 244 -13.75 4.10 14.40
N THR A 245 -12.73 4.87 14.03
CA THR A 245 -11.65 4.45 13.13
C THR A 245 -10.35 4.12 13.86
N GLY A 246 -10.34 4.16 15.19
CA GLY A 246 -9.15 3.97 16.01
C GLY A 246 -8.04 4.99 15.72
N TYR A 247 -8.40 6.16 15.19
CA TYR A 247 -7.48 7.28 14.93
C TYR A 247 -6.88 7.84 16.23
N ILE A 248 -7.71 8.00 17.28
CA ILE A 248 -7.25 8.38 18.61
C ILE A 248 -6.69 7.14 19.30
N LYS A 249 -5.41 7.16 19.67
CA LYS A 249 -4.75 6.12 20.47
C LYS A 249 -4.28 6.72 21.78
N MET A 250 -4.42 5.95 22.85
CA MET A 250 -3.93 6.32 24.18
C MET A 250 -2.51 5.82 24.37
N GLY A 251 -1.63 6.66 24.90
CA GLY A 251 -0.21 6.38 25.08
C GLY A 251 0.66 7.27 24.21
N LEU A 252 1.68 7.86 24.82
CA LEU A 252 2.74 8.59 24.10
C LEU A 252 3.69 7.56 23.45
N GLY A 253 3.21 6.86 22.43
CA GLY A 253 3.97 5.89 21.63
C GLY A 253 3.90 4.44 22.11
N GLU A 254 3.72 3.54 21.15
CA GLU A 254 4.50 2.29 21.12
C GLU A 254 5.89 2.60 20.53
#